data_AF-A0A1J4LWB3-F1
#
_entry.id   AF-A0A1J4LWB3-F1
#
_cell.length_a   1.000
_cell.length_b   1.000
_cell.length_c   1.000
_cell.angle_alpha   90.00
_cell.angle_beta   90.00
_cell.angle_gamma   90.00
#
_symmetry.space_group_name_H-M   'P 1'
#
loop_
_entity.id
_entity.type
_entity.pdbx_description
1 polymer ?
#
loop_
_entity_poly.entity_id
_entity_poly.type
_entity_poly.pdbx_seq_one_letter_code
_entity_poly.pdbx_strand_id
1 'polypeptide(L)'
;MRRRRYLAAGLGFGGMALAGSTLYSSASARQDTDQTTESEPIMFSDTGSIVTDEFELEDGVTIVESVHDGDSNFIVNLVPVTGDRAELLVNSIGAYTGATGLIAAAGQYLLDVDADGSWGIEIQQPQATDDDAESLPASLAGDTPDWAGPFQFEGLSEARGVHEGQGNFIVEILPQEESVFGLTFPELVFNELDHFEGETTFSLEGIGYLVVDAAGPWEVELLSH
;
A
#
# COMPACT_ATOMS: atom_id res chain seq x y z
N MET A 1 -9.60 8.79 3.20
CA MET A 1 -10.29 7.54 2.77
C MET A 1 -10.36 6.52 3.90
N ARG A 2 -11.53 5.92 4.15
CA ARG A 2 -11.66 4.80 5.11
C ARG A 2 -11.28 3.50 4.43
N ARG A 3 -10.44 2.65 5.05
CA ARG A 3 -10.21 1.24 4.68
C ARG A 3 -11.57 0.54 4.52
N ARG A 4 -12.12 0.50 3.30
CA ARG A 4 -13.26 -0.34 2.99
C ARG A 4 -12.68 -1.72 2.78
N ARG A 5 -12.75 -2.54 3.83
CA ARG A 5 -12.56 -3.98 3.71
C ARG A 5 -13.55 -4.51 2.68
N TYR A 6 -13.14 -4.64 1.42
CA TYR A 6 -13.89 -5.42 0.44
C TYR A 6 -13.58 -6.88 0.75
N LEU A 7 -14.50 -7.53 1.47
CA LEU A 7 -14.64 -8.98 1.34
C LEU A 7 -14.94 -9.23 -0.13
N ALA A 8 -13.99 -9.83 -0.86
CA ALA A 8 -14.24 -10.34 -2.20
C ALA A 8 -15.31 -11.43 -2.13
N ALA A 9 -16.58 -11.01 -2.17
CA ALA A 9 -17.70 -11.89 -2.46
C ALA A 9 -17.67 -12.15 -3.96
N GLY A 10 -17.41 -13.40 -4.34
CA GLY A 10 -17.45 -13.82 -5.74
C GLY A 10 -18.76 -13.40 -6.42
N LEU A 11 -18.65 -12.67 -7.53
CA LEU A 11 -19.80 -12.26 -8.32
C LEU A 11 -19.59 -12.67 -9.78
N GLY A 12 -20.43 -13.62 -10.21
CA GLY A 12 -20.56 -14.02 -11.59
C GLY A 12 -21.15 -12.90 -12.45
N PHE A 13 -20.60 -12.76 -13.66
CA PHE A 13 -21.04 -11.81 -14.68
C PHE A 13 -22.44 -12.14 -15.21
N GLY A 14 -23.31 -11.12 -15.28
CA GLY A 14 -24.62 -11.20 -15.93
C GLY A 14 -25.11 -9.86 -16.46
N GLY A 15 -24.99 -9.66 -17.78
CA GLY A 15 -26.05 -9.07 -18.64
C GLY A 15 -26.34 -7.56 -18.60
N MET A 16 -25.86 -6.86 -19.63
CA MET A 16 -26.11 -5.46 -20.04
C MET A 16 -27.54 -5.20 -20.58
N ALA A 17 -28.09 -3.98 -20.39
CA ALA A 17 -28.91 -3.25 -21.41
C ALA A 17 -29.24 -1.76 -21.07
N LEU A 18 -28.57 -0.86 -21.81
CA LEU A 18 -28.97 0.38 -22.54
C LEU A 18 -30.13 1.34 -22.15
N ALA A 19 -29.75 2.64 -22.14
CA ALA A 19 -30.28 3.80 -22.89
C ALA A 19 -31.26 4.81 -22.24
N GLY A 20 -30.90 6.11 -22.38
CA GLY A 20 -31.80 7.26 -22.24
C GLY A 20 -31.07 8.61 -22.26
N SER A 21 -31.16 9.35 -23.36
CA SER A 21 -30.56 10.67 -23.59
C SER A 21 -31.54 11.82 -23.33
N THR A 22 -31.08 12.95 -22.74
CA THR A 22 -31.64 14.31 -22.98
C THR A 22 -30.66 15.41 -22.57
N LEU A 23 -30.52 16.43 -23.42
CA LEU A 23 -29.76 17.67 -23.21
C LEU A 23 -30.62 18.74 -22.50
N TYR A 24 -30.03 19.62 -21.67
CA TYR A 24 -30.07 21.09 -21.85
C TYR A 24 -29.39 21.88 -20.72
N SER A 25 -28.81 23.01 -21.15
CA SER A 25 -28.69 24.30 -20.46
C SER A 25 -27.40 24.64 -19.71
N SER A 26 -26.77 25.70 -20.25
CA SER A 26 -25.58 26.43 -19.87
C SER A 26 -25.67 27.17 -18.53
N ALA A 27 -24.58 27.10 -17.75
CA ALA A 27 -24.16 28.15 -16.83
C ALA A 27 -22.62 28.07 -16.68
N SER A 28 -21.94 29.16 -17.03
CA SER A 28 -20.50 29.35 -16.80
C SER A 28 -20.27 29.52 -15.30
N ALA A 29 -20.10 28.40 -14.58
CA ALA A 29 -19.49 28.40 -13.26
C ALA A 29 -17.98 28.23 -13.45
N ARG A 30 -17.20 29.13 -12.84
CA ARG A 30 -15.77 28.88 -12.63
C ARG A 30 -15.70 27.64 -11.75
N GLN A 31 -15.35 26.49 -12.33
CA GLN A 31 -14.97 25.34 -11.54
C GLN A 31 -13.55 25.61 -11.06
N ASP A 32 -13.48 26.02 -9.80
CA ASP A 32 -12.36 25.75 -8.94
C ASP A 32 -12.27 24.21 -8.84
N THR A 33 -11.52 23.59 -9.75
CA THR A 33 -11.27 22.15 -9.72
C THR A 33 -10.07 21.91 -8.82
N ASP A 34 -10.28 22.06 -7.52
CA ASP A 34 -9.52 21.26 -6.57
C ASP A 34 -10.31 19.95 -6.41
N GLN A 35 -10.07 19.06 -7.37
CA GLN A 35 -10.51 17.68 -7.32
C GLN A 35 -9.20 16.90 -7.27
N THR A 36 -8.68 16.68 -6.07
CA THR A 36 -7.71 15.61 -5.79
C THR A 36 -8.34 14.33 -6.34
N THR A 37 -7.95 13.98 -7.56
CA THR A 37 -8.49 12.83 -8.27
C THR A 37 -7.65 11.67 -7.78
N GLU A 38 -8.11 11.01 -6.72
CA GLU A 38 -7.56 9.72 -6.28
C GLU A 38 -7.45 8.81 -7.51
N SER A 39 -6.24 8.35 -7.82
CA SER A 39 -6.03 7.46 -8.96
C SER A 39 -6.80 6.16 -8.74
N GLU A 40 -7.50 5.66 -9.76
CA GLU A 40 -8.15 4.35 -9.67
C GLU A 40 -7.07 3.26 -9.43
N PRO A 41 -7.35 2.25 -8.58
CA PRO A 41 -6.41 1.15 -8.37
C PRO A 41 -6.14 0.36 -9.66
N ILE A 42 -4.88 -0.07 -9.82
CA ILE A 42 -4.44 -0.94 -10.91
C ILE A 42 -4.58 -2.38 -10.43
N MET A 43 -5.29 -3.20 -11.19
CA MET A 43 -5.66 -4.56 -10.78
C MET A 43 -5.10 -5.61 -11.74
N PHE A 44 -4.45 -6.63 -11.20
CA PHE A 44 -4.02 -7.82 -11.93
C PHE A 44 -4.54 -9.08 -11.25
N SER A 45 -4.91 -10.08 -12.04
CA SER A 45 -5.21 -11.43 -11.55
C SER A 45 -4.95 -12.45 -12.63
N ASP A 46 -4.29 -13.55 -12.27
CA ASP A 46 -4.03 -14.67 -13.18
C ASP A 46 -3.77 -15.96 -12.38
N THR A 47 -3.24 -16.99 -13.04
CA THR A 47 -2.78 -18.25 -12.44
C THR A 47 -1.43 -18.64 -13.00
N GLY A 48 -0.53 -19.04 -12.11
CA GLY A 48 0.85 -19.40 -12.47
C GLY A 48 1.73 -18.18 -12.75
N SER A 49 2.94 -18.45 -13.24
CA SER A 49 3.94 -17.42 -13.53
C SER A 49 3.65 -16.65 -14.82
N ILE A 50 3.75 -15.32 -14.78
CA ILE A 50 3.51 -14.41 -15.91
C ILE A 50 4.21 -13.06 -15.72
N VAL A 51 4.46 -12.39 -16.84
CA VAL A 51 4.84 -10.97 -16.89
C VAL A 51 3.60 -10.18 -17.33
N THR A 52 3.15 -9.21 -16.54
CA THR A 52 1.94 -8.43 -16.85
C THR A 52 2.15 -7.48 -18.03
N ASP A 53 1.06 -6.89 -18.52
CA ASP A 53 1.15 -5.67 -19.33
C ASP A 53 1.81 -4.53 -18.53
N GLU A 54 2.42 -3.58 -19.24
CA GLU A 54 3.00 -2.38 -18.64
C GLU A 54 1.90 -1.46 -18.07
N PHE A 55 2.20 -0.82 -16.94
CA PHE A 55 1.36 0.19 -16.31
C PHE A 55 2.21 1.36 -15.83
N GLU A 56 1.58 2.51 -15.64
CA GLU A 56 2.25 3.73 -15.20
C GLU A 56 2.02 3.94 -13.70
N LEU A 57 3.08 4.31 -12.99
CA LEU A 57 3.03 4.81 -11.62
C LEU A 57 3.46 6.26 -11.61
N GLU A 58 2.83 7.05 -10.76
CA GLU A 58 3.28 8.39 -10.40
C GLU A 58 4.40 8.33 -9.35
N ASP A 59 5.04 9.46 -9.08
CA ASP A 59 5.99 9.56 -7.97
C ASP A 59 5.24 9.58 -6.63
N GLY A 60 5.68 8.78 -5.66
CA GLY A 60 5.16 8.81 -4.30
C GLY A 60 4.75 7.45 -3.74
N VAL A 61 3.96 7.51 -2.67
CA VAL A 61 3.53 6.31 -1.91
C VAL A 61 2.73 5.39 -2.82
N THR A 62 3.18 4.14 -2.89
CA THR A 62 2.53 3.05 -3.62
C THR A 62 2.32 1.89 -2.66
N ILE A 63 1.08 1.45 -2.54
CA ILE A 63 0.70 0.27 -1.74
C ILE A 63 0.27 -0.83 -2.70
N VAL A 64 0.81 -2.02 -2.48
CA VAL A 64 0.51 -3.22 -3.26
C VAL A 64 -0.08 -4.26 -2.32
N GLU A 65 -1.37 -4.53 -2.46
CA GLU A 65 -2.05 -5.63 -1.77
C GLU A 65 -2.02 -6.86 -2.68
N SER A 66 -1.68 -8.02 -2.12
CA SER A 66 -1.50 -9.25 -2.89
C SER A 66 -2.11 -10.46 -2.18
N VAL A 67 -2.69 -11.34 -2.97
CA VAL A 67 -3.20 -12.64 -2.55
C VAL A 67 -2.70 -13.75 -3.46
N HIS A 68 -2.43 -14.92 -2.89
CA HIS A 68 -2.07 -16.12 -3.63
C HIS A 68 -2.74 -17.34 -3.00
N ASP A 69 -3.36 -18.16 -3.85
CA ASP A 69 -3.95 -19.46 -3.54
C ASP A 69 -3.16 -20.54 -4.29
N GLY A 70 -2.05 -20.96 -3.68
CA GLY A 70 -1.11 -21.97 -4.17
C GLY A 70 -0.29 -22.55 -3.02
N ASP A 71 0.54 -23.55 -3.31
CA ASP A 71 1.28 -24.33 -2.31
C ASP A 71 2.80 -24.11 -2.40
N SER A 72 3.28 -23.40 -3.42
CA SER A 72 4.71 -23.18 -3.70
C SER A 72 5.05 -21.69 -3.72
N ASN A 73 6.16 -21.33 -4.38
CA ASN A 73 6.64 -19.97 -4.41
C ASN A 73 5.58 -19.01 -4.92
N PHE A 74 5.46 -17.87 -4.24
CA PHE A 74 4.80 -16.68 -4.73
C PHE A 74 5.79 -15.52 -4.62
N ILE A 75 6.35 -15.15 -5.78
CA ILE A 75 7.35 -14.10 -5.89
C ILE A 75 6.79 -13.04 -6.84
N VAL A 76 6.76 -11.80 -6.39
CA VAL A 76 6.30 -10.67 -7.19
C VAL A 76 7.40 -9.62 -7.20
N ASN A 77 7.90 -9.30 -8.40
CA ASN A 77 8.83 -8.20 -8.60
C ASN A 77 8.15 -7.06 -9.35
N LEU A 78 8.28 -5.84 -8.84
CA LEU A 78 7.98 -4.62 -9.58
C LEU A 78 9.19 -4.23 -10.41
N VAL A 79 9.07 -4.29 -11.74
CA VAL A 79 10.20 -4.08 -12.65
C VAL A 79 9.98 -2.77 -13.43
N PRO A 80 10.88 -1.77 -13.30
CA PRO A 80 10.80 -0.58 -14.14
C PRO A 80 11.14 -0.94 -15.60
N VAL A 81 10.34 -0.45 -16.54
CA VAL A 81 10.62 -0.58 -17.98
C VAL A 81 11.88 0.21 -18.36
N THR A 82 12.07 1.36 -17.69
CA THR A 82 13.27 2.18 -17.79
C THR A 82 13.95 2.27 -16.43
N GLY A 83 15.02 1.51 -16.23
CA GLY A 83 15.75 1.43 -14.97
C GLY A 83 16.36 0.06 -14.79
N ASP A 84 17.28 -0.07 -13.83
CA ASP A 84 18.08 -1.29 -13.68
C ASP A 84 17.72 -2.12 -12.43
N ARG A 85 16.83 -1.63 -11.57
CA ARG A 85 16.52 -2.27 -10.29
C ARG A 85 15.04 -2.59 -10.18
N ALA A 86 14.75 -3.89 -10.13
CA ALA A 86 13.45 -4.39 -9.71
C ALA A 86 13.34 -4.34 -8.18
N GLU A 87 12.14 -4.06 -7.68
CA GLU A 87 11.81 -4.13 -6.27
C GLU A 87 11.07 -5.44 -5.99
N LEU A 88 11.55 -6.19 -4.99
CA LEU A 88 10.92 -7.43 -4.56
C LEU A 88 9.74 -7.08 -3.64
N LEU A 89 8.51 -7.24 -4.14
CA LEU A 89 7.30 -6.93 -3.38
C LEU A 89 6.91 -8.08 -2.46
N VAL A 90 6.88 -9.29 -3.01
CA VAL A 90 6.48 -10.50 -2.28
C VAL A 90 7.49 -11.60 -2.52
N ASN A 91 7.82 -12.34 -1.46
CA ASN A 91 8.62 -13.57 -1.53
C ASN A 91 8.15 -14.52 -0.44
N SER A 92 7.15 -15.34 -0.75
CA SER A 92 6.53 -16.28 0.18
C SER A 92 6.43 -17.68 -0.42
N ILE A 93 6.15 -18.67 0.43
CA ILE A 93 5.83 -20.03 0.02
C ILE A 93 4.42 -20.37 0.52
N GLY A 94 3.59 -20.87 -0.39
CA GLY A 94 2.22 -21.27 -0.13
C GLY A 94 1.22 -20.12 -0.30
N ALA A 95 0.10 -20.26 0.39
CA ALA A 95 -0.94 -19.23 0.38
C ALA A 95 -0.42 -17.93 0.99
N TYR A 96 -0.80 -16.81 0.38
CA TYR A 96 -0.38 -15.48 0.79
C TYR A 96 -1.56 -14.53 0.84
N THR A 97 -1.56 -13.64 1.82
CA THR A 97 -2.41 -12.45 1.87
C THR A 97 -1.63 -11.41 2.65
N GLY A 98 -1.41 -10.25 2.05
CA GLY A 98 -0.72 -9.15 2.73
C GLY A 98 -0.51 -7.95 1.85
N ALA A 99 0.13 -6.93 2.40
CA ALA A 99 0.44 -5.69 1.71
C ALA A 99 1.94 -5.37 1.77
N THR A 100 2.41 -4.67 0.75
CA THR A 100 3.75 -4.10 0.66
C THR A 100 3.61 -2.64 0.28
N GLY A 101 4.38 -1.76 0.90
CA GLY A 101 4.40 -0.35 0.54
C GLY A 101 5.81 0.09 0.16
N LEU A 102 5.89 1.02 -0.77
CA LEU A 102 7.13 1.65 -1.21
C LEU A 102 6.87 3.10 -1.64
N ILE A 103 7.95 3.87 -1.79
CA ILE A 103 7.91 5.14 -2.52
C ILE A 103 8.39 4.83 -3.94
N ALA A 104 7.45 4.78 -4.89
CA ALA A 104 7.75 4.54 -6.29
C ALA A 104 8.20 5.84 -6.95
N ALA A 105 9.10 5.72 -7.93
CA ALA A 105 9.40 6.81 -8.84
C ALA A 105 8.36 6.81 -9.98
N ALA A 106 8.06 7.99 -10.52
CA ALA A 106 7.21 8.07 -11.70
C ALA A 106 7.80 7.30 -12.90
N GLY A 107 7.00 6.49 -13.58
CA GLY A 107 7.43 5.77 -14.77
C GLY A 107 6.55 4.58 -15.15
N GLN A 108 6.96 3.89 -16.22
CA GLN A 108 6.32 2.64 -16.64
C GLN A 108 6.96 1.44 -15.95
N TYR A 109 6.11 0.54 -15.47
CA TYR A 109 6.46 -0.67 -14.75
C TYR A 109 5.71 -1.87 -15.30
N LEU A 110 6.17 -3.06 -14.95
CA LEU A 110 5.43 -4.31 -15.09
C LEU A 110 5.64 -5.16 -13.83
N LEU A 111 4.80 -6.16 -13.62
CA LEU A 111 5.03 -7.19 -12.60
C LEU A 111 5.60 -8.44 -13.27
N ASP A 112 6.69 -8.96 -12.70
CA ASP A 112 7.20 -10.30 -12.98
C ASP A 112 6.79 -11.22 -11.81
N VAL A 113 5.81 -12.09 -12.07
CA VAL A 113 5.18 -12.96 -11.09
C VAL A 113 5.63 -14.39 -11.31
N ASP A 114 6.18 -15.03 -10.28
CA ASP A 114 6.42 -16.47 -10.22
C ASP A 114 5.47 -17.09 -9.19
N ALA A 115 4.56 -17.94 -9.66
CA ALA A 115 3.48 -18.53 -8.86
C ALA A 115 3.14 -19.95 -9.35
N ASP A 116 2.64 -20.80 -8.47
CA ASP A 116 2.06 -22.10 -8.84
C ASP A 116 0.53 -22.13 -8.84
N GLY A 117 -0.09 -21.14 -8.18
CA GLY A 117 -1.53 -21.02 -7.97
C GLY A 117 -2.18 -19.78 -8.58
N SER A 118 -3.43 -19.55 -8.25
CA SER A 118 -4.13 -18.31 -8.64
C SER A 118 -3.75 -17.16 -7.72
N TRP A 119 -3.66 -15.96 -8.27
CA TRP A 119 -3.29 -14.78 -7.50
C TRP A 119 -4.06 -13.53 -7.93
N GLY A 120 -4.06 -12.54 -7.06
CA GLY A 120 -4.61 -11.21 -7.31
C GLY A 120 -3.70 -10.15 -6.71
N ILE A 121 -3.50 -9.05 -7.42
CA ILE A 121 -2.64 -7.93 -7.02
C ILE A 121 -3.40 -6.64 -7.28
N GLU A 122 -3.49 -5.78 -6.27
CA GLU A 122 -4.06 -4.44 -6.30
C GLU A 122 -2.96 -3.44 -5.98
N ILE A 123 -2.74 -2.48 -6.87
CA ILE A 123 -1.76 -1.40 -6.70
C ILE A 123 -2.52 -0.08 -6.60
N GLN A 124 -2.24 0.68 -5.56
CA GLN A 124 -2.85 1.99 -5.31
C GLN A 124 -1.80 3.02 -4.92
N GLN A 125 -2.02 4.27 -5.34
CA GLN A 125 -1.20 5.42 -4.96
C GLN A 125 -2.06 6.42 -4.18
N PRO A 126 -2.23 6.20 -2.86
CA PRO A 126 -3.12 7.03 -2.08
C PRO A 126 -2.55 8.45 -1.97
N GLN A 127 -3.41 9.43 -2.16
CA GLN A 127 -3.09 10.85 -2.00
C GLN A 127 -4.13 11.48 -1.06
N ALA A 128 -3.80 11.54 0.21
CA ALA A 128 -4.63 12.08 1.27
C ALA A 128 -4.42 13.59 1.45
N THR A 129 -5.46 14.25 1.94
CA THR A 129 -5.40 15.63 2.45
C THR A 129 -5.36 15.63 3.97
N ASP A 130 -5.07 16.77 4.60
CA ASP A 130 -5.11 16.92 6.07
C ASP A 130 -6.46 16.49 6.66
N ASP A 131 -7.57 16.71 5.93
CA ASP A 131 -8.92 16.31 6.35
C ASP A 131 -9.14 14.79 6.30
N ASP A 132 -8.32 14.05 5.55
CA ASP A 132 -8.35 12.58 5.49
C ASP A 132 -7.50 11.92 6.59
N ALA A 133 -6.48 12.62 7.09
CA ALA A 133 -5.45 12.07 7.95
C ALA A 133 -5.88 11.97 9.42
N GLU A 134 -5.68 10.79 10.02
CA GLU A 134 -6.00 10.56 11.42
C GLU A 134 -4.85 11.02 12.34
N SER A 135 -5.16 11.75 13.40
CA SER A 135 -4.17 12.18 14.41
C SER A 135 -3.77 11.02 15.34
N LEU A 136 -2.55 11.04 15.85
CA LEU A 136 -2.11 10.14 16.92
C LEU A 136 -2.83 10.42 18.25
N PRO A 137 -3.09 9.41 19.10
CA PRO A 137 -2.55 8.04 19.02
C PRO A 137 -3.31 7.11 18.07
N ALA A 138 -2.60 6.12 17.54
CA ALA A 138 -3.16 5.04 16.71
C ALA A 138 -2.64 3.67 17.20
N SER A 139 -3.48 2.64 17.10
CA SER A 139 -3.11 1.27 17.46
C SER A 139 -3.56 0.30 16.37
N LEU A 140 -2.64 -0.59 16.00
CA LEU A 140 -2.75 -1.49 14.86
C LEU A 140 -2.33 -2.88 15.30
N ALA A 141 -2.99 -3.90 14.75
CA ALA A 141 -2.65 -5.28 15.00
C ALA A 141 -3.00 -6.14 13.78
N GLY A 142 -2.23 -7.19 13.56
CA GLY A 142 -2.40 -8.13 12.45
C GLY A 142 -1.58 -9.40 12.67
N ASP A 143 -1.63 -10.31 11.70
CA ASP A 143 -0.88 -11.57 11.69
C ASP A 143 -0.16 -11.84 10.35
N THR A 144 -0.25 -10.89 9.44
CA THR A 144 0.30 -10.88 8.08
C THR A 144 0.84 -9.48 7.77
N PRO A 145 1.67 -9.29 6.72
CA PRO A 145 2.04 -7.96 6.28
C PRO A 145 0.80 -7.11 5.97
N ASP A 146 0.72 -5.89 6.49
CA ASP A 146 -0.44 -4.99 6.33
C ASP A 146 0.04 -3.54 6.29
N TRP A 147 -0.90 -2.63 6.03
CA TRP A 147 -0.65 -1.19 6.05
C TRP A 147 -1.83 -0.44 6.68
N ALA A 148 -1.57 0.79 7.11
CA ALA A 148 -2.58 1.67 7.66
C ALA A 148 -2.26 3.15 7.48
N GLY A 149 -3.30 3.98 7.58
CA GLY A 149 -3.23 5.41 7.39
C GLY A 149 -4.38 5.90 6.49
N PRO A 150 -4.32 7.16 6.05
CA PRO A 150 -3.29 8.16 6.33
C PRO A 150 -3.27 8.59 7.81
N PHE A 151 -2.07 8.82 8.35
CA PHE A 151 -1.87 9.42 9.68
C PHE A 151 -1.22 10.80 9.55
N GLN A 152 -1.65 11.74 10.39
CA GLN A 152 -1.02 13.04 10.53
C GLN A 152 0.05 12.99 11.62
N PHE A 153 1.30 13.27 11.24
CA PHE A 153 2.43 13.41 12.16
C PHE A 153 2.79 14.89 12.36
N GLU A 154 3.06 15.28 13.60
CA GLU A 154 3.34 16.67 14.01
C GLU A 154 4.77 16.86 14.53
N GLY A 155 5.68 15.91 14.27
CA GLY A 155 7.07 15.94 14.69
C GLY A 155 7.49 14.72 15.50
N LEU A 156 8.16 14.96 16.63
CA LEU A 156 8.64 13.91 17.53
C LEU A 156 7.46 13.03 17.99
N SER A 157 7.61 11.72 17.82
CA SER A 157 6.61 10.71 18.16
C SER A 157 7.29 9.49 18.80
N GLU A 158 6.51 8.69 19.52
CA GLU A 158 6.92 7.41 20.10
C GLU A 158 6.17 6.27 19.39
N ALA A 159 6.87 5.17 19.13
CA ALA A 159 6.26 3.93 18.64
C ALA A 159 6.54 2.80 19.63
N ARG A 160 5.54 1.94 19.84
CA ARG A 160 5.67 0.67 20.57
C ARG A 160 5.30 -0.47 19.65
N GLY A 161 6.08 -1.54 19.72
CA GLY A 161 5.91 -2.71 18.86
C GLY A 161 5.96 -4.01 19.65
N VAL A 162 5.08 -4.94 19.30
CA VAL A 162 5.11 -6.33 19.75
C VAL A 162 5.04 -7.22 18.51
N HIS A 163 5.88 -8.25 18.45
CA HIS A 163 5.82 -9.31 17.46
C HIS A 163 5.97 -10.66 18.15
N GLU A 164 5.02 -11.54 17.94
CA GLU A 164 5.02 -12.91 18.50
C GLU A 164 5.32 -13.98 17.43
N GLY A 165 5.63 -13.54 16.21
CA GLY A 165 5.94 -14.38 15.06
C GLY A 165 7.41 -14.84 14.96
N GLN A 166 7.76 -15.38 13.79
CA GLN A 166 9.11 -15.85 13.44
C GLN A 166 9.51 -15.28 12.08
N GLY A 167 10.71 -14.71 11.96
CA GLY A 167 11.12 -13.97 10.77
C GLY A 167 10.96 -12.46 10.93
N ASN A 168 10.72 -11.74 9.84
CA ASN A 168 10.74 -10.29 9.83
C ASN A 168 9.69 -9.68 10.78
N PHE A 169 10.09 -8.58 11.42
CA PHE A 169 9.20 -7.56 11.96
C PHE A 169 9.79 -6.20 11.61
N ILE A 170 9.40 -5.70 10.44
CA ILE A 170 9.84 -4.43 9.90
C ILE A 170 8.63 -3.50 9.87
N VAL A 171 8.80 -2.33 10.46
CA VAL A 171 7.76 -1.30 10.49
C VAL A 171 8.37 -0.03 9.92
N GLU A 172 7.77 0.49 8.86
CA GLU A 172 8.16 1.71 8.19
C GLU A 172 6.97 2.65 8.09
N ILE A 173 7.24 3.96 8.07
CA ILE A 173 6.26 4.97 7.71
C ILE A 173 6.68 5.52 6.35
N LEU A 174 5.78 5.46 5.38
CA LEU A 174 5.95 6.07 4.06
C LEU A 174 5.39 7.50 4.11
N PRO A 175 6.23 8.54 4.15
CA PRO A 175 5.75 9.90 4.07
C PRO A 175 5.17 10.19 2.68
N GLN A 176 4.02 10.85 2.65
CA GLN A 176 3.38 11.27 1.41
C GLN A 176 4.11 12.46 0.77
N GLU A 177 4.61 13.38 1.60
CA GLU A 177 5.26 14.59 1.13
C GLU A 177 6.77 14.42 0.99
N GLU A 178 7.35 15.19 0.06
CA GLU A 178 8.80 15.23 -0.12
C GLU A 178 9.51 15.61 1.18
N SER A 179 10.35 14.71 1.68
CA SER A 179 11.28 15.05 2.74
C SER A 179 12.65 15.44 2.17
N VAL A 180 13.38 16.20 2.99
CA VAL A 180 14.75 16.71 2.87
C VAL A 180 15.44 16.59 1.49
N PHE A 181 15.68 17.74 0.85
CA PHE A 181 16.34 17.88 -0.48
C PHE A 181 15.55 17.35 -1.69
N GLY A 182 14.23 17.14 -1.55
CA GLY A 182 13.36 16.65 -2.63
C GLY A 182 13.55 15.16 -2.89
N LEU A 183 13.89 14.40 -1.83
CA LEU A 183 14.02 12.95 -1.87
C LEU A 183 13.22 12.37 -0.71
N THR A 184 12.15 11.66 -1.04
CA THR A 184 11.29 11.01 -0.06
C THR A 184 11.87 9.63 0.27
N PHE A 185 12.09 9.36 1.56
CA PHE A 185 12.53 8.06 2.05
C PHE A 185 11.55 7.54 3.11
N PRO A 186 11.37 6.21 3.22
CA PRO A 186 10.65 5.62 4.35
C PRO A 186 11.34 5.98 5.67
N GLU A 187 10.56 6.32 6.69
CA GLU A 187 11.03 6.42 8.06
C GLU A 187 11.01 5.02 8.69
N LEU A 188 12.19 4.48 8.97
CA LEU A 188 12.31 3.16 9.60
C LEU A 188 12.02 3.26 11.11
N VAL A 189 10.97 2.57 11.56
CA VAL A 189 10.55 2.53 12.97
C VAL A 189 11.14 1.31 13.66
N PHE A 190 10.89 0.11 13.12
CA PHE A 190 11.43 -1.15 13.64
C PHE A 190 12.06 -1.96 12.51
N ASN A 191 13.17 -2.66 12.82
CA ASN A 191 13.80 -3.63 11.94
C ASN A 191 14.33 -4.79 12.79
N GLU A 192 13.44 -5.71 13.11
CA GLU A 192 13.68 -6.77 14.06
C GLU A 192 13.38 -8.13 13.43
N LEU A 193 13.80 -9.18 14.13
CA LEU A 193 13.57 -10.57 13.73
C LEU A 193 13.01 -11.35 14.91
N ASP A 194 12.16 -12.32 14.59
CA ASP A 194 11.49 -13.21 15.54
C ASP A 194 10.73 -12.42 16.63
N HIS A 195 10.63 -12.96 17.83
CA HIS A 195 9.89 -12.32 18.91
C HIS A 195 10.53 -10.99 19.33
N PHE A 196 9.70 -9.95 19.36
CA PHE A 196 10.09 -8.60 19.75
C PHE A 196 9.04 -7.95 20.65
N GLU A 197 9.49 -7.17 21.62
CA GLU A 197 8.67 -6.24 22.41
C GLU A 197 9.56 -5.05 22.77
N GLY A 198 9.18 -3.85 22.35
CA GLY A 198 9.98 -2.66 22.57
C GLY A 198 9.32 -1.36 22.14
N GLU A 199 10.05 -0.28 22.37
CA GLU A 199 9.63 1.08 22.02
C GLU A 199 10.81 1.86 21.42
N THR A 200 10.50 2.85 20.60
CA THR A 200 11.47 3.77 19.99
C THR A 200 10.83 5.14 19.77
N THR A 201 11.65 6.13 19.41
CA THR A 201 11.16 7.44 18.95
C THR A 201 11.55 7.68 17.50
N PHE A 202 10.74 8.46 16.80
CA PHE A 202 10.98 8.91 15.43
C PHE A 202 10.49 10.36 15.29
N SER A 203 10.90 11.05 14.22
CA SER A 203 10.50 12.44 13.99
C SER A 203 10.07 12.64 12.55
N LEU A 204 8.77 12.78 12.35
CA LEU A 204 8.16 12.99 11.04
C LEU A 204 7.11 14.09 11.13
N GLU A 205 7.03 14.95 10.13
CA GLU A 205 5.98 15.95 9.98
C GLU A 205 5.21 15.67 8.68
N GLY A 206 3.90 15.86 8.70
CA GLY A 206 3.03 15.66 7.54
C GLY A 206 2.30 14.33 7.54
N ILE A 207 1.69 14.01 6.40
CA ILE A 207 0.90 12.79 6.21
C ILE A 207 1.83 11.60 5.92
N GLY A 208 1.58 10.47 6.57
CA GLY A 208 2.27 9.22 6.28
C GLY A 208 1.40 7.97 6.41
N TYR A 209 1.89 6.88 5.83
CA TYR A 209 1.25 5.57 5.84
C TYR A 209 2.16 4.56 6.53
N LEU A 210 1.66 3.87 7.55
CA LEU A 210 2.41 2.81 8.20
C LEU A 210 2.35 1.55 7.34
N VAL A 211 3.48 0.89 7.16
CA VAL A 211 3.59 -0.42 6.50
C VAL A 211 4.30 -1.36 7.46
N VAL A 212 3.77 -2.58 7.59
CA VAL A 212 4.30 -3.63 8.45
C VAL A 212 4.61 -4.84 7.59
N ASP A 213 5.89 -5.22 7.49
CA ASP A 213 6.32 -6.54 7.00
C ASP A 213 6.59 -7.43 8.21
N ALA A 214 5.67 -8.36 8.48
CA ALA A 214 5.71 -9.22 9.64
C ALA A 214 5.30 -10.65 9.33
N ALA A 215 6.02 -11.60 9.92
CA ALA A 215 5.77 -13.03 9.78
C ALA A 215 5.16 -13.63 11.06
N GLY A 216 3.87 -13.32 11.28
CA GLY A 216 3.10 -13.77 12.43
C GLY A 216 2.41 -12.61 13.16
N PRO A 217 1.83 -12.85 14.35
CA PRO A 217 1.08 -11.84 15.10
C PRO A 217 1.95 -10.65 15.48
N TRP A 218 1.42 -9.44 15.26
CA TRP A 218 2.07 -8.19 15.60
C TRP A 218 1.08 -7.15 16.11
N GLU A 219 1.58 -6.23 16.93
CA GLU A 219 0.88 -5.03 17.39
C GLU A 219 1.82 -3.82 17.28
N VAL A 220 1.30 -2.68 16.84
CA VAL A 220 2.01 -1.40 16.80
C VAL A 220 1.13 -0.31 17.39
N GLU A 221 1.68 0.49 18.31
CA GLU A 221 1.06 1.70 18.85
C GLU A 221 1.92 2.91 18.47
N LEU A 222 1.29 3.95 17.92
CA LEU A 222 1.90 5.22 17.58
C LEU A 222 1.35 6.31 18.51
N LEU A 223 2.23 7.10 19.11
CA LEU A 223 1.92 8.12 20.11
C LEU A 223 2.56 9.45 19.72
N SER A 224 1.82 10.55 19.86
CA SER A 224 2.39 11.90 19.77
C SER A 224 3.08 12.29 21.09
N HIS A 225 4.16 13.07 21.00
CA HIS A 225 4.88 13.63 22.14
C HIS A 225 4.48 15.06 22.50
#